data_AF-A0A1Y6EW53-F1
#
_entry.id   AF-A0A1Y6EW53-F1
#
_cell.length_a   1.000
_cell.length_b   1.000
_cell.length_c   1.000
_cell.angle_alpha   90.00
_cell.angle_beta   90.00
_cell.angle_gamma   90.00
#
_symmetry.space_group_name_H-M   'P 1'
#
loop_
_entity.id
_entity.type
_entity.pdbx_description
1 polymer ?
#
loop_
_entity_poly.entity_id
_entity_poly.type
_entity_poly.pdbx_seq_one_letter_code
_entity_poly.pdbx_strand_id
1 'polypeptide(L)'
;MTTRFTKTIAVALTASLIGLAASPAMAAGQISFGFAPSDPDQAKALGVGLQMFSLVKGLSGTGADVYQNGNGNSAGGSQNGSNNHGLIWQEGNGHNGTVHQNGNNNSCGLFQFGEATDAQCLQNGDNQSGITTVFGF
;
A
#
# COMPACT_ATOMS: atom_id res chain seq x y z
N MET A 1 3.98 40.66 20.52
CA MET A 1 3.32 40.72 19.20
C MET A 1 3.92 39.60 18.36
N THR A 2 3.16 38.53 18.14
CA THR A 2 3.58 37.28 17.47
C THR A 2 3.22 37.33 15.99
N THR A 3 4.08 36.85 15.09
CA THR A 3 3.76 36.48 13.68
C THR A 3 5.01 35.86 13.04
N ARG A 4 5.25 34.56 13.24
CA ARG A 4 5.04 33.43 12.32
C ARG A 4 5.76 33.55 10.97
N PHE A 5 6.90 32.86 10.87
CA PHE A 5 7.65 32.56 9.65
C PHE A 5 6.86 31.60 8.75
N THR A 6 6.57 32.01 7.52
CA THR A 6 5.99 31.13 6.49
C THR A 6 7.12 30.67 5.57
N LYS A 7 7.49 29.39 5.65
CA LYS A 7 8.45 28.75 4.73
C LYS A 7 7.71 28.31 3.48
N THR A 8 8.00 28.94 2.35
CA THR A 8 7.57 28.49 1.03
C THR A 8 8.73 27.71 0.41
N ILE A 9 8.66 26.38 0.44
CA ILE A 9 9.55 25.52 -0.34
C ILE A 9 8.66 24.75 -1.31
N ALA A 10 8.65 25.22 -2.55
CA ALA A 10 8.08 24.51 -3.68
C ALA A 10 9.10 23.44 -4.11
N VAL A 11 8.71 22.16 -4.07
CA VAL A 11 9.44 21.08 -4.72
C VAL A 11 8.45 20.33 -5.60
N ALA A 12 8.53 20.60 -6.90
CA ALA A 12 7.93 19.78 -7.94
C ALA A 12 8.91 18.64 -8.24
N LEU A 13 8.48 17.40 -8.01
CA LEU A 13 9.18 16.19 -8.44
C LEU A 13 8.17 15.26 -9.13
N THR A 14 8.01 15.49 -10.43
CA THR A 14 7.43 14.50 -11.33
C THR A 14 8.45 13.40 -11.57
N ALA A 15 8.23 12.23 -10.96
CA ALA A 15 8.98 11.02 -11.26
C ALA A 15 7.98 9.90 -11.60
N SER A 16 7.82 9.66 -12.91
CA SER A 16 7.00 8.63 -13.51
C SER A 16 7.90 7.65 -14.27
N LEU A 17 8.27 6.52 -13.65
CA LEU A 17 8.82 5.28 -14.25
C LEU A 17 8.62 4.21 -13.16
N ILE A 18 8.01 3.01 -13.32
CA ILE A 18 8.08 1.97 -14.36
C ILE A 18 6.79 1.13 -14.25
N GLY A 19 6.00 0.95 -15.32
CA GLY A 19 5.10 -0.21 -15.55
C GLY A 19 3.95 -0.53 -14.57
N LEU A 20 3.91 0.12 -13.41
CA LEU A 20 2.87 0.14 -12.39
C LEU A 20 2.78 1.60 -11.96
N ALA A 21 1.86 2.35 -12.57
CA ALA A 21 1.75 3.79 -12.39
C ALA A 21 1.08 4.13 -11.05
N ALA A 22 1.80 3.92 -9.95
CA ALA A 22 1.63 4.72 -8.74
C ALA A 22 3.03 5.19 -8.34
N SER A 23 3.49 6.25 -9.01
CA SER A 23 4.57 7.08 -8.51
C SER A 23 4.34 7.35 -7.01
N PRO A 24 5.37 7.45 -6.16
CA PRO A 24 5.18 7.96 -4.82
C PRO A 24 4.47 9.30 -4.92
N ALA A 25 3.19 9.32 -4.53
CA ALA A 25 2.49 10.55 -4.30
C ALA A 25 3.22 11.19 -3.13
N MET A 26 4.13 12.12 -3.42
CA MET A 26 4.64 13.10 -2.46
C MET A 26 3.49 14.05 -2.13
N ALA A 27 2.42 13.50 -1.57
CA ALA A 27 1.38 14.27 -0.93
C ALA A 27 1.93 14.59 0.47
N ALA A 28 2.40 15.82 0.66
CA ALA A 28 2.51 16.45 1.97
C ALA A 28 3.20 15.65 3.10
N GLY A 29 4.44 15.17 2.89
CA GLY A 29 5.25 14.59 3.98
C GLY A 29 5.33 13.06 3.99
N GLN A 30 5.02 12.38 2.89
CA GLN A 30 5.20 10.92 2.79
C GLN A 30 6.20 10.49 1.72
N ILE A 31 6.79 9.31 1.91
CA ILE A 31 7.66 8.59 0.98
C ILE A 31 7.08 7.20 0.76
N SER A 32 6.95 6.75 -0.49
CA SER A 32 6.53 5.37 -0.78
C SER A 32 7.51 4.58 -1.65
N PHE A 33 7.59 3.29 -1.37
CA PHE A 33 8.36 2.29 -2.07
C PHE A 33 7.43 1.19 -2.55
N GLY A 34 7.40 0.95 -3.86
CA GLY A 34 6.65 -0.15 -4.46
C GLY A 34 7.60 -1.21 -5.01
N PHE A 35 7.32 -2.47 -4.71
CA PHE A 35 8.00 -3.61 -5.31
C PHE A 35 6.97 -4.61 -5.85
N ALA A 36 7.09 -4.94 -7.13
CA ALA A 36 6.22 -5.92 -7.78
C ALA A 36 7.05 -6.71 -8.79
N PRO A 37 7.34 -7.99 -8.51
CA PRO A 37 8.08 -8.82 -9.43
C PRO A 37 7.26 -9.11 -10.69
N SER A 38 7.90 -9.02 -11.85
CA SER A 38 7.30 -9.46 -13.13
C SER A 38 7.45 -10.95 -13.38
N ASP A 39 8.33 -11.62 -12.63
CA ASP A 39 8.54 -13.06 -12.71
C ASP A 39 7.45 -13.82 -11.93
N PRO A 40 6.81 -14.84 -12.54
CA PRO A 40 5.67 -15.53 -11.93
C PRO A 40 6.05 -16.32 -10.67
N ASP A 41 7.29 -16.80 -10.54
CA ASP A 41 7.72 -17.55 -9.37
C ASP A 41 8.02 -16.61 -8.19
N GLN A 42 8.66 -15.47 -8.48
CA GLN A 42 8.83 -14.40 -7.47
C GLN A 42 7.50 -13.81 -7.03
N ALA A 43 6.55 -13.62 -7.95
CA ALA A 43 5.20 -13.16 -7.62
C ALA A 43 4.49 -14.15 -6.68
N LYS A 44 4.54 -15.45 -6.97
CA LYS A 44 4.00 -16.48 -6.07
C LYS A 44 4.68 -16.46 -4.71
N ALA A 45 6.01 -16.38 -4.66
CA ALA A 45 6.75 -16.33 -3.41
C ALA A 45 6.36 -15.12 -2.56
N LEU A 46 6.23 -13.94 -3.18
CA LEU A 46 5.76 -12.73 -2.50
C LEU A 46 4.32 -12.90 -2.00
N GLY A 47 3.44 -13.47 -2.82
CA GLY A 47 2.04 -13.71 -2.44
C GLY A 47 1.90 -14.67 -1.26
N VAL A 48 2.63 -15.79 -1.28
CA VAL A 48 2.69 -16.73 -0.14
C VAL A 48 3.30 -16.04 1.08
N GLY A 49 4.34 -15.23 0.91
CA GLY A 49 4.93 -14.44 1.99
C GLY A 49 3.92 -13.52 2.66
N LEU A 50 3.09 -12.83 1.88
CA LEU A 50 2.03 -11.96 2.38
C LEU A 50 0.91 -12.75 3.10
N GLN A 51 0.52 -13.91 2.59
CA GLN A 51 -0.47 -14.77 3.24
C GLN A 51 0.05 -15.31 4.58
N MET A 52 1.30 -15.78 4.61
CA MET A 52 1.95 -16.24 5.83
C MET A 52 2.10 -15.11 6.84
N PHE A 53 2.45 -13.90 6.39
CA PHE A 53 2.48 -12.72 7.25
C PHE A 53 1.11 -12.46 7.86
N SER A 54 0.04 -12.46 7.06
CA SER A 54 -1.33 -12.30 7.57
C SER A 54 -1.68 -13.36 8.63
N LEU A 55 -1.40 -14.64 8.38
CA LEU A 55 -1.66 -15.74 9.31
C LEU A 55 -0.88 -15.58 10.63
N VAL A 56 0.40 -15.23 10.56
CA VAL A 56 1.25 -15.01 11.76
C VAL A 56 0.74 -13.82 12.58
N LYS A 57 0.13 -12.83 11.93
CA LYS A 57 -0.50 -11.67 12.57
C LYS A 57 -1.93 -11.95 13.05
N GLY A 58 -2.46 -13.16 12.83
CA GLY A 58 -3.83 -13.54 13.21
C GLY A 58 -4.92 -12.99 12.28
N LEU A 59 -4.55 -12.54 11.09
CA LEU A 59 -5.45 -12.09 10.02
C LEU A 59 -5.82 -13.30 9.13
N SER A 60 -6.78 -13.10 8.22
CA SER A 60 -7.14 -14.12 7.23
C SER A 60 -5.94 -14.38 6.31
N GLY A 61 -5.73 -15.64 5.92
CA GLY A 61 -4.72 -15.97 4.90
C GLY A 61 -5.21 -15.74 3.47
N THR A 62 -6.45 -15.26 3.30
CA THR A 62 -7.15 -15.13 2.03
C THR A 62 -8.18 -14.01 2.10
N GLY A 63 -8.41 -13.30 0.99
CA GLY A 63 -9.38 -12.20 0.93
C GLY A 63 -8.72 -10.85 1.18
N ALA A 64 -9.43 -9.92 1.81
CA ALA A 64 -8.92 -8.58 2.14
C ALA A 64 -8.80 -8.43 3.66
N ASP A 65 -7.58 -8.30 4.13
CA ASP A 65 -7.22 -8.10 5.53
C ASP A 65 -6.77 -6.67 5.78
N VAL A 66 -7.21 -6.15 6.92
CA VAL A 66 -6.90 -4.79 7.34
C VAL A 66 -6.47 -4.84 8.79
N TYR A 67 -5.25 -4.38 9.04
CA TYR A 67 -4.70 -4.15 10.37
C TYR A 67 -4.39 -2.67 10.52
N GLN A 68 -4.97 -2.05 11.55
CA GLN A 68 -4.78 -0.63 11.86
C GLN A 68 -4.39 -0.49 13.32
N ASN A 69 -3.27 0.18 13.57
CA ASN A 69 -2.77 0.50 14.90
C ASN A 69 -2.52 2.02 14.99
N GLY A 70 -3.40 2.74 15.69
CA GLY A 70 -3.35 4.20 15.86
C GLY A 70 -4.70 4.87 15.63
N ASN A 71 -4.73 6.20 15.43
CA ASN A 71 -5.95 6.99 15.42
C ASN A 71 -6.27 7.61 14.05
N GLY A 72 -7.55 7.57 13.65
CA GLY A 72 -8.02 8.25 12.43
C GLY A 72 -7.60 7.58 11.12
N ASN A 73 -7.26 6.29 11.17
CA ASN A 73 -6.91 5.53 9.98
C ASN A 73 -8.17 5.02 9.26
N SER A 74 -8.15 5.05 7.93
CA SER A 74 -9.17 4.52 7.05
C SER A 74 -8.55 3.50 6.09
N ALA A 75 -9.24 2.38 5.90
CA ALA A 75 -8.79 1.34 5.00
C ALA A 75 -9.99 0.67 4.32
N GLY A 76 -9.83 0.35 3.04
CA GLY A 76 -10.85 -0.27 2.22
C GLY A 76 -10.27 -1.23 1.19
N GLY A 77 -11.05 -2.24 0.83
CA GLY A 77 -10.66 -3.24 -0.16
C GLY A 77 -11.81 -3.52 -1.13
N SER A 78 -11.48 -3.68 -2.40
CA SER A 78 -12.38 -4.20 -3.43
C SER A 78 -11.63 -5.23 -4.24
N GLN A 79 -12.12 -6.47 -4.22
CA GLN A 79 -11.55 -7.60 -4.94
C GLN A 79 -12.61 -8.15 -5.88
N ASN A 80 -12.31 -8.17 -7.17
CA ASN A 80 -13.16 -8.77 -8.19
C ASN A 80 -12.41 -9.94 -8.82
N GLY A 81 -12.84 -11.16 -8.49
CA GLY A 81 -12.19 -12.42 -8.91
C GLY A 81 -12.00 -13.39 -7.74
N SER A 82 -11.19 -14.43 -7.96
CA SER A 82 -11.01 -15.56 -7.02
C SER A 82 -9.57 -15.66 -6.51
N ASN A 83 -9.40 -16.14 -5.28
CA ASN A 83 -8.07 -16.38 -4.66
C ASN A 83 -7.16 -15.15 -4.62
N ASN A 84 -7.74 -13.96 -4.50
CA ASN A 84 -6.96 -12.74 -4.28
C ASN A 84 -6.65 -12.59 -2.78
N HIS A 85 -5.44 -12.12 -2.49
CA HIS A 85 -5.01 -11.75 -1.15
C HIS A 85 -4.68 -10.27 -1.12
N GLY A 86 -5.28 -9.53 -0.21
CA GLY A 86 -5.05 -8.11 0.02
C GLY A 86 -4.74 -7.91 1.49
N LEU A 87 -3.66 -7.22 1.80
CA LEU A 87 -3.27 -6.91 3.16
C LEU A 87 -3.01 -5.41 3.26
N ILE A 88 -3.70 -4.73 4.17
CA ILE A 88 -3.42 -3.35 4.55
C ILE A 88 -2.91 -3.35 5.98
N TRP A 89 -1.72 -2.80 6.18
CA TRP A 89 -1.07 -2.62 7.47
C TRP A 89 -0.82 -1.13 7.70
N GLN A 90 -1.53 -0.54 8.65
CA GLN A 90 -1.42 0.88 8.99
C GLN A 90 -0.96 1.02 10.43
N GLU A 91 0.15 1.71 10.65
CA GLU A 91 0.69 2.00 11.98
C GLU A 91 1.01 3.50 12.11
N GLY A 92 0.21 4.20 12.91
CA GLY A 92 0.28 5.64 13.05
C GLY A 92 -1.08 6.32 12.92
N ASN A 93 -1.09 7.60 12.54
CA ASN A 93 -2.30 8.44 12.58
C ASN A 93 -2.71 8.95 11.20
N GLY A 94 -4.01 8.97 10.90
CA GLY A 94 -4.55 9.64 9.72
C GLY A 94 -4.21 8.95 8.38
N HIS A 95 -3.94 7.66 8.38
CA HIS A 95 -3.65 6.91 7.15
C HIS A 95 -4.92 6.64 6.34
N ASN A 96 -4.81 6.65 5.02
CA ASN A 96 -5.84 6.21 4.10
C ASN A 96 -5.26 5.15 3.15
N GLY A 97 -5.83 3.96 3.14
CA GLY A 97 -5.31 2.80 2.42
C GLY A 97 -6.39 2.12 1.59
N THR A 98 -6.14 1.91 0.29
CA THR A 98 -7.10 1.18 -0.56
C THR A 98 -6.44 0.05 -1.32
N VAL A 99 -7.04 -1.14 -1.33
CA VAL A 99 -6.64 -2.27 -2.18
C VAL A 99 -7.72 -2.51 -3.23
N HIS A 100 -7.34 -2.50 -4.50
CA HIS A 100 -8.21 -2.83 -5.63
C HIS A 100 -7.55 -3.91 -6.49
N GLN A 101 -8.17 -5.09 -6.54
CA GLN A 101 -7.66 -6.23 -7.30
C GLN A 101 -8.73 -6.71 -8.28
N ASN A 102 -8.40 -6.74 -9.56
CA ASN A 102 -9.26 -7.24 -10.62
C ASN A 102 -8.55 -8.37 -11.38
N GLY A 103 -9.10 -9.59 -11.27
CA GLY A 103 -8.51 -10.84 -11.76
C GLY A 103 -8.33 -11.88 -10.66
N ASN A 104 -7.57 -12.93 -10.91
CA ASN A 104 -7.43 -14.09 -10.02
C ASN A 104 -6.00 -14.29 -9.54
N ASN A 105 -5.85 -14.90 -8.35
CA ASN A 105 -4.56 -15.28 -7.78
C ASN A 105 -3.60 -14.08 -7.59
N ASN A 106 -4.14 -12.89 -7.37
CA ASN A 106 -3.35 -11.70 -7.13
C ASN A 106 -3.07 -11.52 -5.64
N SER A 107 -1.90 -10.99 -5.29
CA SER A 107 -1.54 -10.71 -3.90
C SER A 107 -1.00 -9.30 -3.72
N CYS A 108 -1.65 -8.47 -2.92
CA CYS A 108 -1.13 -7.15 -2.61
C CYS A 108 -0.95 -6.89 -1.11
N GLY A 109 0.23 -6.39 -0.75
CA GLY A 109 0.52 -5.83 0.57
C GLY A 109 0.66 -4.31 0.51
N LEU A 110 -0.08 -3.59 1.35
CA LEU A 110 0.00 -2.16 1.54
C LEU A 110 0.42 -1.89 2.99
N PHE A 111 1.60 -1.31 3.19
CA PHE A 111 2.16 -1.00 4.49
C PHE A 111 2.30 0.51 4.62
N GLN A 112 1.75 1.09 5.68
CA GLN A 112 1.70 2.52 5.91
C GLN A 112 2.16 2.79 7.34
N PHE A 113 3.13 3.68 7.49
CA PHE A 113 3.73 4.04 8.77
C PHE A 113 3.74 5.56 8.94
N GLY A 114 3.68 6.05 10.17
CA GLY A 114 3.89 7.46 10.50
C GLY A 114 2.61 8.29 10.60
N GLU A 115 2.51 9.42 9.89
CA GLU A 115 1.30 10.25 9.92
C GLU A 115 0.81 10.62 8.52
N ALA A 116 -0.51 10.74 8.37
CA ALA A 116 -1.20 11.31 7.22
C ALA A 116 -0.81 10.70 5.85
N THR A 117 -0.65 9.37 5.78
CA THR A 117 -0.28 8.72 4.51
C THR A 117 -1.48 8.31 3.66
N ASP A 118 -1.41 8.52 2.35
CA ASP A 118 -2.37 8.01 1.37
C ASP A 118 -1.67 7.01 0.45
N ALA A 119 -2.20 5.79 0.39
CA ALA A 119 -1.59 4.72 -0.38
C ALA A 119 -2.67 3.83 -1.02
N GLN A 120 -2.37 3.37 -2.23
CA GLN A 120 -3.25 2.48 -2.97
C GLN A 120 -2.45 1.33 -3.56
N CYS A 121 -3.06 0.15 -3.55
CA CYS A 121 -2.58 -0.96 -4.33
C CYS A 121 -3.59 -1.34 -5.39
N LEU A 122 -3.16 -1.31 -6.65
CA LEU A 122 -3.96 -1.66 -7.80
C LEU A 122 -3.31 -2.85 -8.52
N GLN A 123 -4.04 -3.95 -8.67
CA GLN A 123 -3.64 -5.09 -9.50
C GLN A 123 -4.73 -5.37 -10.52
N ASN A 124 -4.33 -5.46 -11.78
CA ASN A 124 -5.23 -5.74 -12.89
C ASN A 124 -4.57 -6.77 -13.80
N GLY A 125 -5.09 -8.00 -13.75
CA GLY A 125 -4.50 -9.18 -14.37
C GLY A 125 -4.58 -10.39 -13.45
N ASP A 126 -3.94 -11.48 -13.81
CA ASP A 126 -3.87 -12.69 -12.99
C ASP A 126 -2.42 -12.93 -12.50
N ASN A 127 -2.28 -13.61 -11.36
CA ASN A 127 -0.98 -14.02 -10.79
C ASN A 127 0.00 -12.88 -10.50
N GLN A 128 -0.51 -11.68 -10.22
CA GLN A 128 0.33 -10.53 -9.90
C GLN A 128 0.54 -10.44 -8.39
N SER A 129 1.77 -10.15 -7.97
CA SER A 129 2.04 -9.81 -6.59
C SER A 129 2.77 -8.49 -6.46
N GLY A 130 2.45 -7.73 -5.43
CA GLY A 130 3.03 -6.42 -5.20
C GLY A 130 3.01 -6.08 -3.72
N ILE A 131 3.99 -5.31 -3.30
CA ILE A 131 4.07 -4.72 -1.97
C ILE A 131 4.35 -3.23 -2.13
N THR A 132 3.59 -2.41 -1.43
CA THR A 132 3.79 -0.97 -1.35
C THR A 132 3.97 -0.60 0.09
N THR A 133 5.06 0.09 0.42
CA THR A 133 5.35 0.58 1.76
C THR A 133 5.46 2.10 1.73
N VAL A 134 4.74 2.77 2.62
CA VAL A 134 4.65 4.23 2.70
C VAL A 134 5.00 4.69 4.11
N PHE A 135 5.80 5.73 4.22
CA PHE A 135 6.21 6.36 5.46
C PHE A 135 5.84 7.84 5.43
N GLY A 136 5.00 8.30 6.34
CA GLY A 136 4.63 9.70 6.53
C GLY A 136 5.33 10.32 7.73
N PHE A 137 5.56 11.64 7.70
CA PHE A 137 6.23 12.41 8.74
C PHE A 137 5.78 13.88 8.78
#